data_AF-A0A7K3D9J7-F1
#
_entry.id   AF-A0A7K3D9J7-F1
#
_cell.length_a   1.000
_cell.length_b   1.000
_cell.length_c   1.000
_cell.angle_alpha   90.00
_cell.angle_beta   90.00
_cell.angle_gamma   90.00
#
_symmetry.space_group_name_H-M   'P 1'
#
loop_
_entity.id
_entity.type
_entity.pdbx_description
1 polymer ?
#
loop_
_entity_poly.entity_id
_entity_poly.type
_entity_poly.pdbx_seq_one_letter_code
_entity_poly.pdbx_strand_id
1 'polypeptide(L)'
;RESDVLLLSGSVAPLGHVIAEGLGLPSRGVHLQPLAATTAFPPSVTGTRSLGRAGNRWAGRAVVAALDLVFDETARTLQGRLGVPPDRARARRHARERQDWPVHHGFSPLIVPRPADWRPGLTISGYWWPYDPPNARLPQNVRDFLDAGPAPVFVGLGSPTVPDPERVSRLLVRALRLAGLRGVIQSGWSGLHADGDDMLNIGDVPHALLFP
;
A
#
# COMPACT_ATOMS: atom_id res chain seq x y z
N ARG A 1 -4.38 18.59 24.05
CA ARG A 1 -4.93 17.52 23.17
C ARG A 1 -4.63 18.00 21.75
N GLU A 2 -3.74 17.35 21.01
CA GLU A 2 -3.15 17.94 19.78
C GLU A 2 -3.71 17.39 18.45
N SER A 3 -4.63 16.40 18.49
CA SER A 3 -5.18 15.80 17.26
C SER A 3 -6.70 15.90 17.21
N ASP A 4 -7.21 16.41 16.09
CA ASP A 4 -8.63 16.62 15.85
C ASP A 4 -9.31 15.46 15.09
N VAL A 5 -8.52 14.56 14.49
CA VAL A 5 -9.02 13.43 13.68
C VAL A 5 -8.00 12.29 13.64
N LEU A 6 -8.47 11.04 13.58
CA LEU A 6 -7.63 9.87 13.30
C LEU A 6 -7.74 9.43 11.83
N LEU A 7 -6.60 9.34 11.15
CA LEU A 7 -6.50 8.77 9.82
C LEU A 7 -6.11 7.29 9.91
N LEU A 8 -6.96 6.41 9.39
CA LEU A 8 -6.89 4.98 9.61
C LEU A 8 -6.43 4.25 8.35
N SER A 9 -5.28 3.58 8.43
CA SER A 9 -4.72 2.80 7.31
C SER A 9 -5.44 1.45 7.14
N GLY A 10 -5.75 1.12 5.88
CA GLY A 10 -6.50 -0.04 5.41
C GLY A 10 -6.70 -1.20 6.40
N SER A 11 -5.75 -2.14 6.45
CA SER A 11 -5.91 -3.40 7.19
C SER A 11 -6.05 -3.21 8.70
N VAL A 12 -5.44 -2.18 9.29
CA VAL A 12 -5.46 -1.91 10.74
C VAL A 12 -6.56 -0.94 11.16
N ALA A 13 -7.34 -0.41 10.21
CA ALA A 13 -8.42 0.53 10.47
C ALA A 13 -9.46 0.05 11.50
N PRO A 14 -9.80 -1.26 11.60
CA PRO A 14 -10.71 -1.72 12.66
C PRO A 14 -10.24 -1.39 14.07
N LEU A 15 -8.94 -1.53 14.35
CA LEU A 15 -8.36 -1.23 15.66
C LEU A 15 -8.30 0.28 15.91
N GLY A 16 -7.87 1.04 14.90
CA GLY A 16 -7.81 2.50 14.98
C GLY A 16 -9.18 3.15 15.19
N HIS A 17 -10.25 2.52 14.72
CA HIS A 17 -11.60 3.02 14.96
C HIS A 17 -12.04 2.85 16.42
N VAL A 18 -11.70 1.72 17.06
CA VAL A 18 -11.92 1.55 18.50
C VAL A 18 -11.17 2.63 19.29
N ILE A 19 -9.94 2.95 18.87
CA ILE A 19 -9.15 4.02 19.48
C ILE A 19 -9.85 5.38 19.29
N ALA A 20 -10.30 5.70 18.09
CA ALA A 20 -10.99 6.95 17.80
C ALA A 20 -12.26 7.12 18.66
N GLU A 21 -13.06 6.07 18.82
CA GLU A 21 -14.25 6.09 19.68
C GLU A 21 -13.90 6.28 21.15
N GLY A 22 -12.91 5.55 21.68
CA GLY A 22 -12.46 5.70 23.06
C GLY A 22 -11.90 7.10 23.36
N LEU A 23 -11.32 7.76 22.35
CA LEU A 23 -10.85 9.14 22.45
C LEU A 23 -11.96 10.16 22.16
N GLY A 24 -13.13 9.75 21.68
CA GLY A 24 -14.19 10.67 21.24
C GLY A 24 -13.77 11.55 20.06
N LEU A 25 -12.92 11.02 19.17
CA LEU A 25 -12.41 11.72 17.99
C LEU A 25 -13.05 11.18 16.71
N PRO A 26 -13.30 12.04 15.70
CA PRO A 26 -13.70 11.55 14.39
C PRO A 26 -12.57 10.74 13.75
N SER A 27 -12.92 9.79 12.89
CA SER A 27 -11.96 9.01 12.11
C SER A 27 -12.28 8.99 10.63
N ARG A 28 -11.26 8.83 9.79
CA ARG A 28 -11.38 8.69 8.32
C ARG A 28 -10.47 7.56 7.84
N GLY A 29 -10.93 6.77 6.86
CA GLY A 29 -10.08 5.76 6.23
C GLY A 29 -9.16 6.39 5.20
N VAL A 30 -7.89 5.99 5.19
CA VAL A 30 -6.88 6.40 4.20
C VAL A 30 -6.22 5.17 3.59
N HIS A 31 -6.74 4.72 2.44
CA HIS A 31 -6.39 3.41 1.87
C HIS A 31 -5.58 3.56 0.59
N LEU A 32 -4.50 2.78 0.44
CA LEU A 32 -3.67 2.76 -0.77
C LEU A 32 -4.05 1.63 -1.75
N GLN A 33 -5.12 0.89 -1.45
CA GLN A 33 -5.63 -0.20 -2.28
C GLN A 33 -7.15 -0.38 -2.09
N PRO A 34 -7.87 -0.91 -3.09
CA PRO A 34 -9.32 -1.08 -3.02
C PRO A 34 -9.72 -2.27 -2.14
N LEU A 35 -9.90 -2.03 -0.85
CA LEU A 35 -10.27 -3.07 0.12
C LEU A 35 -11.77 -3.37 0.20
N ALA A 36 -12.62 -2.49 -0.32
CA ALA A 36 -14.06 -2.68 -0.32
C ALA A 36 -14.46 -3.73 -1.38
N ALA A 37 -15.22 -4.75 -0.96
CA ALA A 37 -15.71 -5.79 -1.85
C ALA A 37 -16.54 -5.21 -3.01
N THR A 38 -16.25 -5.65 -4.23
CA THR A 38 -16.90 -5.18 -5.45
C THR A 38 -17.05 -6.30 -6.47
N THR A 39 -17.96 -6.13 -7.41
CA THR A 39 -18.13 -6.96 -8.61
C THR A 39 -17.12 -6.64 -9.72
N ALA A 40 -16.46 -5.47 -9.68
CA ALA A 40 -15.63 -4.98 -10.79
C ALA A 40 -14.29 -5.73 -10.95
N PHE A 41 -13.66 -6.13 -9.85
CA PHE A 41 -12.34 -6.78 -9.84
C PHE A 41 -12.19 -7.71 -8.63
N PRO A 42 -11.29 -8.71 -8.69
CA PRO A 42 -10.99 -9.57 -7.54
C PRO A 42 -10.37 -8.78 -6.38
N PRO A 43 -10.43 -9.28 -5.13
CA PRO A 43 -9.82 -8.62 -3.99
C PRO A 43 -8.32 -8.41 -4.20
N SER A 44 -7.81 -7.21 -3.88
CA SER A 44 -6.41 -6.83 -4.13
C SER A 44 -5.39 -7.74 -3.45
N VAL A 45 -5.79 -8.42 -2.37
CA VAL A 45 -4.93 -9.32 -1.58
C VAL A 45 -4.93 -10.78 -2.05
N THR A 46 -5.80 -11.15 -3.00
CA THR A 46 -5.94 -12.56 -3.47
C THR A 46 -5.36 -12.81 -4.86
N GLY A 47 -4.71 -11.79 -5.46
CA GLY A 47 -4.14 -11.85 -6.81
C GLY A 47 -5.02 -11.24 -7.89
N THR A 48 -4.64 -11.43 -9.16
CA THR A 48 -5.24 -10.73 -10.33
C THR A 48 -6.32 -11.53 -11.04
N ARG A 49 -6.54 -12.81 -10.67
CA ARG A 49 -7.51 -13.68 -11.35
C ARG A 49 -8.95 -13.30 -10.99
N SER A 50 -9.70 -12.84 -11.98
CA SER A 50 -11.14 -12.57 -11.83
C SER A 50 -11.93 -13.88 -11.75
N LEU A 51 -12.90 -13.94 -10.83
CA LEU A 51 -13.86 -15.03 -10.68
C LEU A 51 -15.25 -14.65 -11.24
N GLY A 52 -15.30 -13.60 -12.08
CA GLY A 52 -16.54 -12.98 -12.53
C GLY A 52 -17.20 -12.12 -11.45
N ARG A 53 -18.26 -11.40 -11.83
CA ARG A 53 -18.89 -10.37 -10.98
C ARG A 53 -19.28 -10.88 -9.59
N ALA A 54 -20.03 -11.98 -9.54
CA ALA A 54 -20.49 -12.57 -8.28
C ALA A 54 -19.33 -13.16 -7.47
N GLY A 55 -18.40 -13.86 -8.14
CA GLY A 55 -17.23 -14.46 -7.51
C GLY A 55 -16.31 -13.41 -6.88
N ASN A 56 -16.03 -12.31 -7.58
CA ASN A 56 -15.24 -11.19 -7.07
C ASN A 56 -15.84 -10.59 -5.80
N ARG A 57 -17.15 -10.34 -5.80
CA ARG A 57 -17.85 -9.79 -4.64
C ARG A 57 -17.87 -10.76 -3.46
N TRP A 58 -18.07 -12.06 -3.73
CA TRP A 58 -18.04 -13.08 -2.69
C TRP A 58 -16.65 -13.23 -2.08
N ALA A 59 -15.61 -13.32 -2.92
CA ALA A 59 -14.22 -13.37 -2.47
C ALA A 59 -13.85 -12.13 -1.64
N GLY A 60 -14.26 -10.94 -2.06
CA GLY A 60 -14.01 -9.70 -1.31
C GLY A 60 -14.69 -9.71 0.06
N ARG A 61 -15.94 -10.19 0.14
CA ARG A 61 -16.64 -10.35 1.42
C ARG A 61 -15.96 -11.39 2.32
N ALA A 62 -15.44 -12.48 1.75
CA ALA A 62 -14.70 -13.48 2.48
C ALA A 62 -13.39 -12.92 3.07
N VAL A 63 -12.64 -12.14 2.29
CA VAL A 63 -11.44 -11.42 2.77
C VAL A 63 -11.78 -10.47 3.92
N VAL A 64 -12.82 -9.66 3.77
CA VAL A 64 -13.26 -8.73 4.82
C VAL A 64 -13.66 -9.48 6.09
N ALA A 65 -14.40 -10.58 5.95
CA ALA A 65 -14.80 -11.40 7.10
C ALA A 65 -13.60 -12.08 7.79
N ALA A 66 -12.58 -12.50 7.03
CA ALA A 66 -11.36 -13.04 7.59
C ALA A 66 -10.59 -11.97 8.40
N LEU A 67 -10.50 -10.74 7.89
CA LEU A 67 -9.90 -9.63 8.63
C LEU A 67 -10.67 -9.30 9.91
N ASP A 68 -12.01 -9.33 9.88
CA ASP A 68 -12.83 -9.15 11.07
C ASP A 68 -12.44 -10.17 12.16
N LEU A 69 -12.19 -11.44 11.79
CA LEU A 69 -11.77 -12.49 12.73
C LEU A 69 -10.34 -12.29 13.26
N VAL A 70 -9.39 -11.91 12.39
CA VAL A 70 -7.99 -11.68 12.79
C VAL A 70 -7.89 -10.59 13.86
N PHE A 71 -8.72 -9.55 13.77
CA PHE A 71 -8.65 -8.41 14.70
C PHE A 71 -9.66 -8.45 15.85
N ASP A 72 -10.54 -9.45 15.93
CA ASP A 72 -11.65 -9.44 16.90
C ASP A 72 -11.16 -9.41 18.36
N GLU A 73 -10.19 -10.26 18.71
CA GLU A 73 -9.64 -10.31 20.06
C GLU A 73 -8.91 -9.03 20.45
N THR A 74 -8.05 -8.52 19.56
CA THR A 74 -7.32 -7.27 19.77
C THR A 74 -8.29 -6.08 19.89
N ALA A 75 -9.35 -6.04 19.08
CA ALA A 75 -10.38 -5.02 19.16
C ALA A 75 -11.14 -5.09 20.50
N ARG A 76 -11.48 -6.29 21.00
CA ARG A 76 -12.11 -6.45 22.32
C ARG A 76 -11.21 -6.00 23.46
N THR A 77 -9.92 -6.33 23.39
CA THR A 77 -8.92 -5.86 24.37
C THR A 77 -8.84 -4.33 24.39
N LEU A 78 -8.79 -3.69 23.21
CA LEU A 78 -8.79 -2.24 23.10
C LEU A 78 -10.07 -1.60 23.64
N GLN A 79 -11.24 -2.21 23.37
CA GLN A 79 -12.53 -1.74 23.89
C GLN A 79 -12.53 -1.68 25.41
N GLY A 80 -12.08 -2.76 26.08
CA GLY A 80 -11.97 -2.81 27.54
C GLY A 80 -11.01 -1.77 28.11
N ARG A 81 -9.86 -1.54 27.46
CA ARG A 81 -8.88 -0.54 27.89
C ARG A 81 -9.35 0.91 27.75
N LEU A 82 -10.22 1.17 26.77
CA LEU A 82 -10.66 2.51 26.40
C LEU A 82 -12.11 2.82 26.84
N GLY A 83 -12.76 1.89 27.55
CA GLY A 83 -14.15 2.07 28.00
C GLY A 83 -15.17 2.11 26.87
N VAL A 84 -14.83 1.58 25.68
CA VAL A 84 -15.76 1.49 24.55
C VAL A 84 -16.68 0.28 24.77
N PRO A 85 -18.01 0.40 24.56
CA PRO A 85 -18.93 -0.72 24.70
C PRO A 85 -18.50 -1.93 23.88
N PRO A 86 -18.50 -3.14 24.46
CA PRO A 86 -18.00 -4.34 23.79
C PRO A 86 -18.92 -4.73 22.63
N ASP A 87 -18.33 -4.89 21.45
CA ASP A 87 -19.01 -5.41 20.26
C ASP A 87 -18.03 -6.23 19.39
N ARG A 88 -18.58 -7.10 18.54
CA ARG A 88 -17.83 -7.92 17.57
C ARG A 88 -17.31 -7.05 16.43
N ALA A 89 -16.10 -7.32 15.93
CA ALA A 89 -15.48 -6.57 14.84
C ALA A 89 -16.41 -6.43 13.61
N ARG A 90 -17.10 -7.53 13.26
CA ARG A 90 -18.10 -7.57 12.16
C ARG A 90 -19.28 -6.61 12.38
N ALA A 91 -19.83 -6.55 13.58
CA ALA A 91 -20.98 -5.69 13.89
C ALA A 91 -20.61 -4.21 13.82
N ARG A 92 -19.45 -3.86 14.40
CA ARG A 92 -18.84 -2.52 14.30
C ARG A 92 -18.59 -2.12 12.85
N ARG A 93 -18.07 -3.03 12.02
CA ARG A 93 -17.87 -2.79 10.58
C ARG A 93 -19.19 -2.47 9.88
N HIS A 94 -20.21 -3.28 10.09
CA HIS A 94 -21.53 -3.03 9.50
C HIS A 94 -22.13 -1.70 9.98
N ALA A 95 -21.93 -1.32 11.24
CA ALA A 95 -22.35 -0.01 11.74
C ALA A 95 -21.67 1.14 10.99
N ARG A 96 -20.34 1.07 10.82
CA ARG A 96 -19.57 2.04 10.01
C ARG A 96 -20.05 2.12 8.57
N GLU A 97 -20.33 0.98 7.95
CA GLU A 97 -20.81 0.92 6.57
C GLU A 97 -22.19 1.56 6.42
N ARG A 98 -23.09 1.36 7.39
CA ARG A 98 -24.43 1.99 7.42
C ARG A 98 -24.39 3.51 7.65
N GLN A 99 -23.35 4.00 8.31
CA GLN A 99 -23.12 5.42 8.57
C GLN A 99 -22.31 6.11 7.46
N ASP A 100 -22.10 5.42 6.33
CA ASP A 100 -21.28 5.89 5.22
C ASP A 100 -19.89 6.40 5.66
N TRP A 101 -19.27 5.73 6.64
CA TRP A 101 -17.98 6.12 7.20
C TRP A 101 -16.97 6.46 6.09
N PRO A 102 -16.38 7.68 6.06
CA PRO A 102 -15.65 8.11 4.89
C PRO A 102 -14.28 7.44 4.76
N VAL A 103 -13.97 6.99 3.54
CA VAL A 103 -12.69 6.37 3.19
C VAL A 103 -12.18 7.01 1.91
N HIS A 104 -11.01 7.62 2.01
CA HIS A 104 -10.29 8.19 0.88
C HIS A 104 -9.26 7.20 0.38
N HIS A 105 -9.18 7.04 -0.94
CA HIS A 105 -8.24 6.13 -1.58
C HIS A 105 -7.16 6.89 -2.31
N GLY A 106 -5.90 6.65 -1.95
CA GLY A 106 -4.70 7.31 -2.46
C GLY A 106 -4.14 6.70 -3.74
N PHE A 107 -5.00 6.36 -4.70
CA PHE A 107 -4.61 5.86 -6.02
C PHE A 107 -5.37 6.56 -7.14
N SER A 108 -4.85 6.46 -8.37
CA SER A 108 -5.44 7.11 -9.54
C SER A 108 -6.72 6.41 -10.03
N PRO A 109 -7.79 7.15 -10.37
CA PRO A 109 -8.97 6.59 -11.02
C PRO A 109 -8.69 6.09 -12.45
N LEU A 110 -7.57 6.49 -13.07
CA LEU A 110 -7.12 5.97 -14.36
C LEU A 110 -6.56 4.54 -14.25
N ILE A 111 -6.07 4.16 -13.07
CA ILE A 111 -5.50 2.83 -12.81
C ILE A 111 -6.56 1.91 -12.20
N VAL A 112 -7.33 2.43 -11.23
CA VAL A 112 -8.45 1.71 -10.63
C VAL A 112 -9.70 2.58 -10.74
N PRO A 113 -10.54 2.38 -11.76
CA PRO A 113 -11.81 3.10 -11.88
C PRO A 113 -12.69 2.83 -10.66
N ARG A 114 -13.48 3.84 -10.26
CA ARG A 114 -14.44 3.70 -9.16
C ARG A 114 -15.47 2.61 -9.53
N PRO A 115 -15.61 1.53 -8.74
CA PRO A 115 -16.69 0.58 -8.95
C PRO A 115 -18.06 1.21 -8.70
N ALA A 116 -19.01 0.91 -9.58
CA ALA A 116 -20.40 1.41 -9.48
C ALA A 116 -21.15 0.89 -8.25
N ASP A 117 -20.71 -0.25 -7.69
CA ASP A 117 -21.32 -0.90 -6.52
C ASP A 117 -20.65 -0.52 -5.18
N TRP A 118 -19.74 0.45 -5.19
CA TRP A 118 -19.23 1.04 -3.96
C TRP A 118 -20.25 1.96 -3.31
N ARG A 119 -20.45 1.75 -2.00
CA ARG A 119 -21.31 2.61 -1.17
C ARG A 119 -20.86 4.08 -1.19
N PRO A 120 -21.76 5.01 -0.83
CA PRO A 120 -21.38 6.39 -0.53
C PRO A 120 -20.29 6.47 0.54
N GLY A 121 -19.54 7.57 0.58
CA GLY A 121 -18.45 7.79 1.52
C GLY A 121 -17.10 7.14 1.15
N LEU A 122 -17.07 6.20 0.19
CA LEU A 122 -15.80 5.76 -0.42
C LEU A 122 -15.44 6.75 -1.53
N THR A 123 -14.22 7.29 -1.57
CA THR A 123 -13.77 8.18 -2.66
C THR A 123 -12.39 7.78 -3.17
N ILE A 124 -12.12 8.02 -4.46
CA ILE A 124 -10.78 7.90 -5.04
C ILE A 124 -10.24 9.31 -5.23
N SER A 125 -9.11 9.60 -4.61
CA SER A 125 -8.57 10.96 -4.47
C SER A 125 -7.34 11.22 -5.34
N GLY A 126 -6.92 10.24 -6.16
CA GLY A 126 -5.63 10.31 -6.86
C GLY A 126 -4.48 9.84 -5.97
N TYR A 127 -3.28 9.81 -6.52
CA TYR A 127 -2.09 9.44 -5.76
C TYR A 127 -1.76 10.48 -4.70
N TRP A 128 -1.46 10.00 -3.49
CA TRP A 128 -0.86 10.82 -2.45
C TRP A 128 0.65 10.75 -2.58
N TRP A 129 1.19 11.66 -3.37
CA TRP A 129 2.62 11.73 -3.58
C TRP A 129 3.34 12.09 -2.27
N PRO A 130 4.49 11.47 -1.99
CA PRO A 130 5.34 11.90 -0.89
C PRO A 130 5.70 13.37 -1.02
N TYR A 131 5.92 14.03 0.12
CA TYR A 131 6.46 15.38 0.12
C TYR A 131 7.98 15.31 -0.09
N ASP A 132 8.43 15.83 -1.23
CA ASP A 132 9.84 16.08 -1.48
C ASP A 132 10.15 17.58 -1.23
N PRO A 133 11.18 17.92 -0.43
CA PRO A 133 11.52 19.31 -0.17
C PRO A 133 11.98 20.00 -1.48
N PRO A 134 11.81 21.32 -1.63
CA PRO A 134 12.14 22.04 -2.88
C PRO A 134 13.62 21.89 -3.32
N ASN A 135 14.50 21.66 -2.36
CA ASN A 135 15.94 21.44 -2.57
C ASN A 135 16.32 19.95 -2.65
N ALA A 136 15.36 19.02 -2.73
CA ALA A 136 15.64 17.61 -2.93
C ALA A 136 16.45 17.41 -4.22
N ARG A 137 17.54 16.65 -4.13
CA ARG A 137 18.41 16.33 -5.27
C ARG A 137 18.79 14.86 -5.21
N LEU A 138 19.00 14.27 -6.38
CA LEU A 138 19.64 12.96 -6.46
C LEU A 138 21.09 13.05 -5.95
N PRO A 139 21.58 12.03 -5.22
CA PRO A 139 22.99 11.93 -4.87
C PRO A 139 23.91 12.06 -6.11
N GLN A 140 25.11 12.61 -5.92
CA GLN A 140 26.01 12.91 -7.05
C GLN A 140 26.35 11.66 -7.87
N ASN A 141 26.66 10.54 -7.21
CA ASN A 141 26.93 9.27 -7.89
C ASN A 141 25.76 8.76 -8.75
N VAL A 142 24.50 9.03 -8.35
CA VAL A 142 23.32 8.69 -9.15
C VAL A 142 23.27 9.54 -10.41
N ARG A 143 23.51 10.86 -10.27
CA ARG A 143 23.56 11.78 -11.42
C ARG A 143 24.68 11.42 -12.38
N ASP A 144 25.89 11.18 -11.87
CA ASP A 144 27.05 10.80 -12.68
C ASP A 144 26.79 9.52 -13.48
N PHE A 145 26.16 8.51 -12.85
CA PHE A 145 25.81 7.26 -13.53
C PHE A 145 24.76 7.44 -14.62
N LEU A 146 23.73 8.25 -14.35
CA LEU A 146 22.69 8.58 -15.33
C LEU A 146 23.32 9.29 -16.54
N ASP A 147 24.21 10.27 -16.31
CA ASP A 147 24.87 11.07 -17.35
C ASP A 147 25.93 10.27 -18.15
N ALA A 148 26.50 9.22 -17.58
CA ALA A 148 27.59 8.44 -18.19
C ALA A 148 27.18 7.56 -19.39
N GLY A 149 25.92 7.56 -19.83
CA GLY A 149 25.49 6.72 -20.95
C GLY A 149 23.98 6.59 -21.17
N PRO A 150 23.52 5.52 -21.85
CA PRO A 150 22.10 5.29 -22.17
C PRO A 150 21.23 5.07 -20.93
N ALA A 151 19.99 5.53 -20.93
CA ALA A 151 19.07 5.43 -19.77
C ALA A 151 19.07 4.01 -19.13
N PRO A 152 19.35 3.88 -17.82
CA PRO A 152 19.36 2.59 -17.13
C PRO A 152 17.93 2.15 -16.78
N VAL A 153 17.80 0.86 -16.42
CA VAL A 153 16.57 0.31 -15.83
C VAL A 153 16.68 0.35 -14.31
N PHE A 154 15.67 0.94 -13.66
CA PHE A 154 15.54 0.85 -12.21
C PHE A 154 14.96 -0.50 -11.78
N VAL A 155 15.53 -1.09 -10.74
CA VAL A 155 15.02 -2.30 -10.10
C VAL A 155 14.97 -2.08 -8.59
N GLY A 156 13.77 -2.19 -8.02
CA GLY A 156 13.55 -2.18 -6.58
C GLY A 156 12.34 -3.03 -6.23
N LEU A 157 12.46 -3.87 -5.20
CA LEU A 157 11.37 -4.72 -4.73
C LEU A 157 10.59 -4.11 -3.56
N GLY A 158 11.14 -3.06 -2.94
CA GLY A 158 10.56 -2.42 -1.76
C GLY A 158 10.83 -3.23 -0.48
N SER A 159 9.79 -3.35 0.37
CA SER A 159 9.81 -4.02 1.67
C SER A 159 9.62 -5.55 1.73
N PRO A 160 9.21 -6.29 0.68
CA PRO A 160 9.11 -7.74 0.76
C PRO A 160 10.48 -8.38 1.03
N THR A 161 10.54 -9.25 2.05
CA THR A 161 11.70 -10.14 2.24
C THR A 161 11.70 -11.19 1.15
N VAL A 162 12.76 -11.22 0.34
CA VAL A 162 12.97 -12.30 -0.63
C VAL A 162 13.67 -13.47 0.06
N PRO A 163 13.27 -14.73 -0.18
CA PRO A 163 13.88 -15.89 0.48
C PRO A 163 15.38 -16.06 0.21
N ASP A 164 15.85 -15.62 -0.97
CA ASP A 164 17.25 -15.70 -1.40
C ASP A 164 17.65 -14.40 -2.14
N PRO A 165 18.02 -13.35 -1.38
CA PRO A 165 18.45 -12.05 -1.93
C PRO A 165 19.56 -12.14 -2.97
N GLU A 166 20.54 -13.01 -2.73
CA GLU A 166 21.70 -13.13 -3.60
C GLU A 166 21.33 -13.77 -4.94
N ARG A 167 20.52 -14.84 -4.92
CA ARG A 167 20.06 -15.46 -6.16
C ARG A 167 19.20 -14.49 -6.98
N VAL A 168 18.30 -13.76 -6.32
CA VAL A 168 17.48 -12.74 -7.00
C VAL A 168 18.37 -11.66 -7.62
N SER A 169 19.34 -11.16 -6.86
CA SER A 169 20.33 -10.18 -7.33
C SER A 169 21.10 -10.67 -8.55
N ARG A 170 21.66 -11.89 -8.50
CA ARG A 170 22.35 -12.51 -9.64
C ARG A 170 21.46 -12.66 -10.87
N LEU A 171 20.19 -13.03 -10.68
CA LEU A 171 19.24 -13.16 -11.78
C LEU A 171 18.91 -11.81 -12.43
N LEU A 172 18.72 -10.77 -11.62
CA LEU A 172 18.46 -9.41 -12.10
C LEU A 172 19.63 -8.87 -12.92
N VAL A 173 20.85 -8.95 -12.37
CA VAL A 173 22.07 -8.51 -13.07
C VAL A 173 22.26 -9.29 -14.38
N ARG A 174 22.09 -10.61 -14.35
CA ARG A 174 22.17 -11.44 -15.56
C ARG A 174 21.12 -11.02 -16.60
N ALA A 175 19.89 -10.77 -16.19
CA ALA A 175 18.82 -10.37 -17.10
C ALA A 175 19.09 -9.02 -17.75
N LEU A 176 19.55 -8.02 -16.98
CA LEU A 176 19.92 -6.70 -17.49
C LEU A 176 21.07 -6.79 -18.50
N ARG A 177 22.12 -7.56 -18.17
CA ARG A 177 23.26 -7.78 -19.08
C ARG A 177 22.87 -8.50 -20.37
N LEU A 178 22.02 -9.53 -20.29
CA LEU A 178 21.50 -10.20 -21.47
C LEU A 178 20.66 -9.27 -22.35
N ALA A 179 20.00 -8.28 -21.75
CA ALA A 179 19.25 -7.24 -22.46
C ALA A 179 20.15 -6.10 -22.97
N GLY A 180 21.45 -6.06 -22.62
CA GLY A 180 22.35 -4.97 -22.95
C GLY A 180 22.03 -3.66 -22.22
N LEU A 181 21.40 -3.74 -21.04
CA LEU A 181 20.92 -2.59 -20.28
C LEU A 181 21.77 -2.34 -19.04
N ARG A 182 21.99 -1.05 -18.72
CA ARG A 182 22.53 -0.61 -17.43
C ARG A 182 21.44 -0.68 -16.36
N GLY A 183 21.82 -0.85 -15.10
CA GLY A 183 20.89 -1.00 -13.99
C GLY A 183 21.09 0.01 -12.86
N VAL A 184 19.98 0.50 -12.28
CA VAL A 184 19.97 1.16 -10.96
C VAL A 184 19.23 0.23 -10.00
N ILE A 185 19.95 -0.33 -9.04
CA ILE A 185 19.43 -1.35 -8.11
C ILE A 185 19.20 -0.71 -6.75
N GLN A 186 17.93 -0.58 -6.34
CA GLN A 186 17.59 -0.12 -5.00
C GLN A 186 17.52 -1.32 -4.06
N SER A 187 18.46 -1.38 -3.11
CA SER A 187 18.66 -2.55 -2.23
C SER A 187 17.40 -2.92 -1.44
N GLY A 188 16.66 -1.91 -0.97
CA GLY A 188 15.44 -2.08 -0.17
C GLY A 188 15.67 -2.95 1.08
N TRP A 189 14.59 -3.47 1.66
CA TRP A 189 14.69 -4.46 2.76
C TRP A 189 15.06 -5.85 2.23
N SER A 190 15.00 -6.04 0.92
CA SER A 190 15.36 -7.25 0.21
C SER A 190 16.87 -7.48 0.11
N GLY A 191 17.72 -6.50 0.46
CA GLY A 191 19.18 -6.64 0.40
C GLY A 191 19.73 -6.87 -1.02
N LEU A 192 19.07 -6.29 -2.03
CA LEU A 192 19.53 -6.44 -3.41
C LEU A 192 20.87 -5.73 -3.62
N HIS A 193 21.75 -6.36 -4.37
CA HIS A 193 23.08 -5.83 -4.66
C HIS A 193 23.56 -6.27 -6.04
N ALA A 194 24.34 -5.42 -6.71
CA ALA A 194 24.93 -5.71 -8.01
C ALA A 194 26.36 -5.21 -8.08
N ASP A 195 27.22 -5.93 -8.79
CA ASP A 195 28.61 -5.53 -9.04
C ASP A 195 28.82 -5.21 -10.51
N GLY A 196 29.68 -4.22 -10.79
CA GLY A 196 30.12 -3.82 -12.12
C GLY A 196 29.74 -2.38 -12.48
N ASP A 197 30.50 -1.78 -13.41
CA ASP A 197 30.32 -0.38 -13.81
C ASP A 197 29.00 -0.12 -14.58
N ASP A 198 28.35 -1.19 -15.03
CA ASP A 198 27.03 -1.18 -15.67
C ASP A 198 25.87 -1.16 -14.66
N MET A 199 26.16 -1.25 -13.36
CA MET A 199 25.18 -1.38 -12.28
C MET A 199 25.47 -0.39 -11.15
N LEU A 200 24.47 0.41 -10.77
CA LEU A 200 24.56 1.32 -9.62
C LEU A 200 23.65 0.85 -8.50
N ASN A 201 24.21 0.54 -7.33
CA ASN A 201 23.42 0.32 -6.12
C ASN A 201 23.07 1.64 -5.45
N ILE A 202 21.81 1.79 -5.06
CA ILE A 202 21.31 2.98 -4.37
C ILE A 202 20.49 2.61 -3.13
N GLY A 203 20.50 3.51 -2.16
CA GLY A 203 19.51 3.52 -1.07
C GLY A 203 18.21 4.21 -1.50
N ASP A 204 17.47 4.73 -0.53
CA ASP A 204 16.25 5.47 -0.81
C ASP A 204 16.58 6.84 -1.44
N VAL A 205 15.93 7.12 -2.57
CA VAL A 205 15.99 8.42 -3.26
C VAL A 205 14.56 8.82 -3.67
N PRO A 206 14.27 10.13 -3.83
CA PRO A 206 12.98 10.57 -4.33
C PRO A 206 12.71 10.01 -5.74
N HIS A 207 11.73 9.13 -5.87
CA HIS A 207 11.38 8.54 -7.18
C HIS A 207 10.89 9.59 -8.18
N ALA A 208 10.28 10.68 -7.70
CA ALA A 208 9.90 11.82 -8.55
C ALA A 208 11.09 12.54 -9.21
N LEU A 209 12.30 12.37 -8.67
CA LEU A 209 13.53 12.90 -9.28
C LEU A 209 14.27 11.86 -10.14
N LEU A 210 14.03 10.57 -9.88
CA LEU A 210 14.70 9.47 -10.58
C LEU A 210 13.97 9.04 -11.84
N PHE A 211 12.63 9.08 -11.83
CA PHE A 211 11.79 8.67 -12.95
C PHE A 211 11.33 9.87 -13.78
N PRO A 212 11.11 9.67 -15.10
CA PRO A 212 10.62 10.72 -16.00
C PRO A 212 9.16 11.13 -15.71
#